data_AF-A0A2E0BQB5-F1
#
_entry.id   AF-A0A2E0BQB5-F1
#
_cell.length_a   1.000
_cell.length_b   1.000
_cell.length_c   1.000
_cell.angle_alpha   90.00
_cell.angle_beta   90.00
_cell.angle_gamma   90.00
#
_symmetry.space_group_name_H-M   'P 1'
#
loop_
_entity.id
_entity.type
_entity.pdbx_description
1 polymer ?
#
loop_
_entity_poly.entity_id
_entity_poly.type
_entity_poly.pdbx_seq_one_letter_code
_entity_poly.pdbx_strand_id
1 'polypeptide(L)'
;MSQLNSLLESANPYKSLQSDAARLAAKWNKTGLLEGIGNETEKNNMSMILENQAKQLVMEETNTGGGAGAGSFTPGTGPAGQWAGVALPLVRKVFGQIAAKEFVSVQPMNLPSGLVFYLDFQYGTTKEPFTAGNSLYGNEGTDPSTAPFGNTNEGGLYGAGRFGYSINNTQSTAYTVVSKSVDWYIDLQADSDVSQSYVAGATGQIVALDVPVTATPDYDTRAVKGFRLSGSAADLPTDGTAVQYPEFTRVTQSAGADVIRFFVGAGVNEGGTLKVVYTLQTNDAERGDFEEGNTNLNGNNNPITIPEINIQMQSEAIVAKTRKLKAVWTPEFAQDLNAYHSLDAEAELTSIMSEYISLEIDLEILDMLIESAAAGDEYWSAQNNLALASTGVVDADLGFYNSQGQWFQTLGTKIQKLSNIIHQKTLRGGANFLVCSPTVATIIESIPGFASTSDGDAAKASYAFGVQKAGTINSRYTVYKNPYMTENVILLGFRGGQFLEAGAVFAPYIPLIMTPLVYDPDTFTPRKGLLTRYAKKVVRPEFYGKIFVNGLNTL
;
A
#
# COMPACT_ATOMS: atom_id res chain seq x y z
N MET A 1 43.72 -11.77 1.17
CA MET A 1 42.82 -11.15 2.18
C MET A 1 41.82 -10.16 1.58
N SER A 2 42.15 -9.32 0.58
CA SER A 2 41.14 -8.38 0.01
C SER A 2 40.13 -9.01 -0.96
N GLN A 3 40.49 -10.05 -1.71
CA GLN A 3 39.55 -10.74 -2.61
C GLN A 3 38.51 -11.60 -1.87
N LEU A 4 38.82 -12.08 -0.66
CA LEU A 4 37.86 -12.85 0.14
C LEU A 4 36.78 -11.93 0.76
N ASN A 5 37.14 -10.69 1.09
CA ASN A 5 36.18 -9.70 1.57
C ASN A 5 35.22 -9.19 0.48
N SER A 6 35.66 -9.09 -0.79
CA SER A 6 34.75 -8.72 -1.89
C SER A 6 33.77 -9.85 -2.22
N LEU A 7 34.17 -11.11 -2.04
CA LEU A 7 33.30 -12.27 -2.22
C LEU A 7 32.29 -12.41 -1.06
N LEU A 8 32.64 -11.98 0.15
CA LEU A 8 31.73 -11.91 1.29
C LEU A 8 30.76 -10.71 1.24
N GLU A 9 31.15 -9.58 0.63
CA GLU A 9 30.22 -8.48 0.31
C GLU A 9 29.20 -8.86 -0.76
N SER A 10 29.55 -9.72 -1.72
CA SER A 10 28.61 -10.22 -2.75
C SER A 10 27.58 -11.24 -2.25
N ALA A 11 27.77 -11.79 -1.04
CA ALA A 11 26.81 -12.74 -0.46
C ALA A 11 25.52 -12.06 0.02
N ASN A 12 25.51 -10.72 0.10
CA ASN A 12 24.36 -9.95 0.53
C ASN A 12 24.01 -8.89 -0.54
N PRO A 13 23.17 -9.23 -1.54
CA PRO A 13 22.92 -8.39 -2.71
C PRO A 13 22.51 -6.96 -2.35
N TYR A 14 21.82 -6.76 -1.23
CA TYR A 14 21.36 -5.45 -0.77
C TYR A 14 22.49 -4.56 -0.24
N LYS A 15 23.45 -5.15 0.50
CA LYS A 15 24.57 -4.40 1.09
C LYS A 15 25.58 -3.99 0.01
N SER A 16 25.82 -4.87 -0.97
CA SER A 16 26.63 -4.55 -2.15
C SER A 16 25.98 -3.49 -3.03
N LEU A 17 24.65 -3.54 -3.25
CA LEU A 17 23.94 -2.52 -4.02
C LEU A 17 23.93 -1.16 -3.31
N GLN A 18 23.78 -1.13 -1.98
CA GLN A 18 23.82 0.11 -1.21
C GLN A 18 25.24 0.71 -1.14
N SER A 19 26.28 -0.12 -0.97
CA SER A 19 27.67 0.34 -1.00
C SER A 19 28.10 0.82 -2.39
N ASP A 20 27.65 0.12 -3.44
CA ASP A 20 27.89 0.53 -4.82
C ASP A 20 27.12 1.81 -5.16
N ALA A 21 25.87 1.94 -4.72
CA ALA A 21 25.08 3.16 -4.87
C ALA A 21 25.73 4.36 -4.15
N ALA A 22 26.28 4.17 -2.94
CA ALA A 22 27.02 5.22 -2.23
C ALA A 22 28.32 5.63 -2.95
N ARG A 23 29.06 4.68 -3.51
CA ARG A 23 30.25 4.97 -4.33
C ARG A 23 29.88 5.70 -5.63
N LEU A 24 28.80 5.30 -6.28
CA LEU A 24 28.26 5.96 -7.45
C LEU A 24 27.78 7.38 -7.12
N ALA A 25 27.10 7.56 -5.98
CA ALA A 25 26.69 8.88 -5.51
C ALA A 25 27.89 9.81 -5.28
N ALA A 26 28.99 9.32 -4.72
CA ALA A 26 30.21 10.11 -4.57
C ALA A 26 30.84 10.49 -5.93
N LYS A 27 30.75 9.63 -6.95
CA LYS A 27 31.21 9.90 -8.33
C LYS A 27 30.36 10.98 -8.99
N TRP A 28 29.04 10.80 -8.99
CA TRP A 28 28.07 11.69 -9.64
C TRP A 28 27.83 13.01 -8.88
N ASN A 29 28.15 13.07 -7.59
CA ASN A 29 28.12 14.33 -6.85
C ASN A 29 29.22 15.30 -7.32
N LYS A 30 30.35 14.78 -7.82
CA LYS A 30 31.43 15.61 -8.38
C LYS A 30 31.09 16.23 -9.73
N THR A 31 30.06 15.74 -10.41
CA THR A 31 29.61 16.27 -11.71
C THR A 31 28.54 17.35 -11.57
N GLY A 32 28.12 17.72 -10.35
CA GLY A 32 27.07 18.71 -10.08
C GLY A 32 25.64 18.25 -10.43
N LEU A 33 25.49 17.07 -11.06
CA LEU A 33 24.19 16.53 -11.47
C LEU A 33 23.31 16.07 -10.29
N LEU A 34 23.89 15.94 -9.09
CA LEU A 34 23.18 15.58 -7.86
C LEU A 34 23.02 16.75 -6.87
N GLU A 35 23.42 17.97 -7.26
CA GLU A 35 23.37 19.15 -6.40
C GLU A 35 21.92 19.60 -6.16
N GLY A 36 21.50 19.81 -4.91
CA GLY A 36 20.12 20.22 -4.58
C GLY A 36 19.13 19.08 -4.30
N ILE A 37 19.54 17.81 -4.43
CA ILE A 37 18.77 16.66 -3.92
C ILE A 37 19.13 16.49 -2.44
N GLY A 38 18.20 16.81 -1.54
CA GLY A 38 18.43 16.84 -0.10
C GLY A 38 18.42 15.46 0.57
N ASN A 39 17.72 14.48 -0.01
CA ASN A 39 17.54 13.17 0.61
C ASN A 39 18.57 12.15 0.08
N GLU A 40 19.30 11.47 0.98
CA GLU A 40 20.39 10.56 0.63
C GLU A 40 19.91 9.35 -0.18
N THR A 41 18.70 8.86 0.10
CA THR A 41 18.06 7.77 -0.64
C THR A 41 17.76 8.16 -2.10
N GLU A 42 17.22 9.37 -2.32
CA GLU A 42 16.94 9.87 -3.67
C GLU A 42 18.24 10.10 -4.45
N LYS A 43 19.27 10.58 -3.76
CA LYS A 43 20.60 10.75 -4.34
C LYS A 43 21.20 9.42 -4.78
N ASN A 44 21.10 8.37 -3.97
CA ASN A 44 21.57 7.03 -4.30
C ASN A 44 20.79 6.42 -5.47
N ASN A 45 19.47 6.55 -5.47
CA ASN A 45 18.62 6.07 -6.57
C ASN A 45 18.94 6.80 -7.87
N MET A 46 19.04 8.13 -7.85
CA MET A 46 19.42 8.93 -9.02
C MET A 46 20.80 8.56 -9.53
N SER A 47 21.74 8.24 -8.65
CA SER A 47 23.10 7.85 -9.02
C SER A 47 23.14 6.51 -9.77
N MET A 48 22.36 5.52 -9.34
CA MET A 48 22.21 4.26 -10.06
C MET A 48 21.56 4.48 -11.43
N ILE A 49 20.53 5.31 -11.47
CA ILE A 49 19.83 5.67 -12.70
C ILE A 49 20.79 6.31 -13.71
N LEU A 50 21.56 7.31 -13.29
CA LEU A 50 22.55 8.00 -14.11
C LEU A 50 23.66 7.05 -14.57
N GLU A 51 24.09 6.11 -13.73
CA GLU A 51 25.08 5.09 -14.12
C GLU A 51 24.52 4.13 -15.18
N ASN A 52 23.27 3.67 -15.04
CA ASN A 52 22.62 2.84 -16.06
C ASN A 52 22.50 3.58 -17.40
N GLN A 53 22.17 4.88 -17.36
CA GLN A 53 22.17 5.73 -18.55
C GLN A 53 23.55 5.89 -19.15
N ALA A 54 24.57 6.17 -18.34
CA ALA A 54 25.94 6.32 -18.81
C ALA A 54 26.48 5.03 -19.46
N LYS A 55 26.24 3.87 -18.86
CA LYS A 55 26.63 2.56 -19.43
C LYS A 55 25.98 2.33 -20.78
N GLN A 56 24.69 2.63 -20.90
CA GLN A 56 23.96 2.49 -22.14
C GLN A 56 24.47 3.45 -23.22
N LEU A 57 24.76 4.70 -22.87
CA LEU A 57 25.36 5.68 -23.79
C LEU A 57 26.72 5.21 -24.32
N VAL A 58 27.58 4.65 -23.47
CA VAL A 58 28.88 4.08 -23.90
C VAL A 58 28.70 2.85 -24.78
N MET A 59 27.72 1.98 -24.48
CA MET A 59 27.41 0.83 -25.34
C MET A 59 26.85 1.27 -26.70
N GLU A 60 26.03 2.31 -26.74
CA GLU A 60 25.53 2.89 -27.99
C GLU A 60 26.65 3.56 -28.79
N GLU A 61 27.57 4.28 -28.13
CA GLU A 61 28.78 4.84 -28.76
C GLU A 61 29.66 3.74 -29.37
N THR A 62 29.82 2.62 -28.66
CA THR A 62 30.61 1.47 -29.13
C THR A 62 29.94 0.74 -30.30
N ASN A 63 28.60 0.71 -30.37
CA ASN A 63 27.87 0.03 -31.45
C ASN A 63 27.57 0.93 -32.66
N THR A 64 27.51 2.25 -32.50
CA THR A 64 27.27 3.21 -33.59
C THR A 64 28.55 3.74 -34.24
N GLY A 65 29.72 3.45 -33.65
CA GLY A 65 31.03 3.82 -34.15
C GLY A 65 31.88 2.64 -34.63
N GLY A 66 31.65 2.18 -35.87
CA GLY A 66 32.69 1.53 -36.66
C GLY A 66 32.70 0.00 -36.71
N GLY A 67 32.68 -0.52 -37.94
CA GLY A 67 33.12 -1.89 -38.22
C GLY A 67 34.57 -2.14 -37.78
N ALA A 68 34.93 -3.42 -37.73
CA ALA A 68 36.20 -3.93 -37.22
C ALA A 68 37.43 -3.10 -37.63
N GLY A 69 38.03 -2.41 -36.64
CA GLY A 69 39.41 -1.94 -36.64
C GLY A 69 39.66 -0.53 -37.19
N ALA A 70 39.71 0.48 -36.32
CA ALA A 70 40.65 1.61 -36.35
C ALA A 70 40.36 2.64 -35.25
N GLY A 71 41.42 3.14 -34.58
CA GLY A 71 41.47 4.53 -34.09
C GLY A 71 41.37 4.75 -32.58
N SER A 72 42.44 5.30 -32.00
CA SER A 72 42.61 5.63 -30.59
C SER A 72 41.64 6.69 -30.05
N PHE A 73 41.13 6.48 -28.83
CA PHE A 73 40.43 7.46 -28.01
C PHE A 73 41.25 8.75 -27.82
N THR A 74 40.72 9.89 -28.25
CA THR A 74 41.15 11.24 -27.82
C THR A 74 39.93 11.97 -27.25
N PRO A 75 39.91 12.34 -25.95
CA PRO A 75 38.76 13.03 -25.36
C PRO A 75 38.69 14.49 -25.85
N GLY A 76 37.54 14.92 -26.38
CA GLY A 76 37.19 16.36 -26.45
C GLY A 76 36.83 16.97 -27.80
N THR A 77 36.79 16.24 -28.93
CA THR A 77 36.61 16.89 -30.26
C THR A 77 35.69 16.16 -31.25
N GLY A 78 34.78 15.31 -30.77
CA GLY A 78 33.77 14.66 -31.62
C GLY A 78 32.35 15.14 -31.32
N PRO A 79 31.41 15.13 -32.30
CA PRO A 79 29.98 15.34 -32.06
C PRO A 79 29.45 14.46 -30.92
N ALA A 80 30.07 13.28 -30.72
CA ALA A 80 29.86 12.29 -29.65
C ALA A 80 29.91 12.87 -28.21
N GLY A 81 30.80 13.83 -27.92
CA GLY A 81 30.92 14.43 -26.58
C GLY A 81 29.78 15.40 -26.21
N GLN A 82 29.06 15.92 -27.21
CA GLN A 82 27.90 16.80 -26.99
C GLN A 82 26.62 16.00 -26.64
N TRP A 83 26.48 14.76 -27.10
CA TRP A 83 25.30 13.91 -26.82
C TRP A 83 25.19 13.53 -25.33
N ALA A 84 26.31 13.16 -24.70
CA ALA A 84 26.34 12.86 -23.26
C ALA A 84 26.12 14.13 -22.40
N GLY A 85 26.53 15.30 -22.91
CA GLY A 85 26.34 16.60 -22.25
C GLY A 85 24.88 17.08 -22.20
N VAL A 86 24.03 16.68 -23.16
CA VAL A 86 22.61 17.06 -23.23
C VAL A 86 21.69 16.02 -22.59
N ALA A 87 21.99 14.72 -22.73
CA ALA A 87 21.10 13.65 -22.26
C ALA A 87 21.00 13.56 -20.72
N LEU A 88 22.13 13.66 -20.01
CA LEU A 88 22.16 13.50 -18.54
C LEU A 88 21.40 14.61 -17.78
N PRO A 89 21.52 15.92 -18.15
CA PRO A 89 20.66 16.97 -17.59
C PRO A 89 19.17 16.77 -17.90
N LEU A 90 18.85 16.25 -19.09
CA LEU A 90 17.46 16.02 -19.50
C LEU A 90 16.83 14.87 -18.71
N VAL A 91 17.58 13.79 -18.44
CA VAL A 91 17.18 12.72 -17.51
C VAL A 91 16.91 13.27 -16.12
N ARG A 92 17.79 14.14 -15.60
CA ARG A 92 17.58 14.80 -14.31
C ARG A 92 16.31 15.67 -14.31
N LYS A 93 16.05 16.43 -15.38
CA LYS A 93 14.83 17.23 -15.53
C LYS A 93 13.58 16.35 -15.51
N VAL A 94 13.53 15.33 -16.37
CA VAL A 94 12.40 14.40 -16.51
C VAL A 94 12.14 13.64 -15.20
N PHE A 95 13.15 12.99 -14.61
CA PHE A 95 12.97 12.20 -13.38
C PHE A 95 12.84 13.04 -12.11
N GLY A 96 13.38 14.26 -12.12
CA GLY A 96 13.20 15.20 -11.01
C GLY A 96 11.77 15.75 -10.93
N GLN A 97 11.08 15.84 -12.08
CA GLN A 97 9.74 16.44 -12.22
C GLN A 97 8.58 15.44 -12.14
N ILE A 98 8.84 14.13 -12.29
CA ILE A 98 7.81 13.07 -12.16
C ILE A 98 7.14 13.16 -10.79
N ALA A 99 5.82 13.35 -10.77
CA ALA A 99 5.02 13.43 -9.55
C ALA A 99 4.88 12.05 -8.89
N ALA A 100 4.95 10.97 -9.67
CA ALA A 100 4.86 9.60 -9.16
C ALA A 100 5.89 9.29 -8.06
N LYS A 101 7.02 9.98 -8.02
CA LYS A 101 8.01 9.84 -6.94
C LYS A 101 7.43 10.14 -5.55
N GLU A 102 6.28 10.80 -5.45
CA GLU A 102 5.61 11.11 -4.19
C GLU A 102 4.55 10.06 -3.80
N PHE A 103 4.10 9.24 -4.75
CA PHE A 103 3.04 8.23 -4.56
C PHE A 103 3.58 6.79 -4.44
N VAL A 104 4.72 6.50 -5.05
CA VAL A 104 5.30 5.15 -5.12
C VAL A 104 6.77 5.11 -4.71
N SER A 105 7.28 3.93 -4.38
CA SER A 105 8.71 3.71 -4.11
C SER A 105 9.47 3.60 -5.43
N VAL A 106 10.58 4.33 -5.55
CA VAL A 106 11.42 4.29 -6.75
C VAL A 106 12.57 3.31 -6.53
N GLN A 107 12.62 2.23 -7.32
CA GLN A 107 13.64 1.19 -7.22
C GLN A 107 14.33 0.96 -8.56
N PRO A 108 15.47 1.61 -8.82
CA PRO A 108 16.15 1.45 -10.11
C PRO A 108 16.67 0.02 -10.30
N MET A 109 16.46 -0.54 -11.49
CA MET A 109 16.90 -1.88 -11.85
C MET A 109 18.23 -1.81 -12.60
N ASN A 110 19.17 -2.71 -12.33
CA ASN A 110 20.42 -2.83 -13.12
C ASN A 110 20.27 -3.76 -14.33
N LEU A 111 19.24 -4.61 -14.33
CA LEU A 111 18.92 -5.56 -15.39
C LEU A 111 17.50 -5.34 -15.90
N PRO A 112 17.16 -5.76 -17.13
CA PRO A 112 15.80 -5.63 -17.69
C PRO A 112 14.70 -6.37 -16.89
N SER A 113 15.10 -7.32 -16.05
CA SER A 113 14.25 -8.06 -15.12
C SER A 113 14.87 -7.95 -13.73
N GLY A 114 14.00 -7.86 -12.72
CA GLY A 114 14.39 -7.74 -11.31
C GLY A 114 13.42 -8.53 -10.44
N LEU A 115 13.82 -8.77 -9.19
CA LEU A 115 12.97 -9.38 -8.19
C LEU A 115 12.66 -8.32 -7.13
N VAL A 116 11.38 -8.15 -6.82
CA VAL A 116 10.96 -7.37 -5.64
C VAL A 116 10.77 -8.36 -4.51
N PHE A 117 11.44 -8.12 -3.38
CA PHE A 117 11.35 -8.96 -2.19
C PHE A 117 10.51 -8.30 -1.11
N TYR A 118 9.79 -9.11 -0.35
CA TYR A 118 9.14 -8.68 0.87
C TYR A 118 9.23 -9.78 1.92
N LEU A 119 9.12 -9.37 3.18
CA LEU A 119 9.15 -10.24 4.33
C LEU A 119 7.72 -10.46 4.79
N ASP A 120 7.26 -11.72 4.73
CA ASP A 120 6.04 -12.15 5.39
C ASP A 120 6.42 -12.80 6.73
N PHE A 121 5.69 -12.41 7.77
CA PHE A 121 5.86 -12.95 9.10
C PHE A 121 4.68 -13.88 9.34
N GLN A 122 4.96 -15.17 9.57
CA GLN A 122 3.94 -16.21 9.73
C GLN A 122 4.01 -16.86 11.09
N TYR A 123 2.87 -17.35 11.57
CA TYR A 123 2.83 -18.19 12.77
C TYR A 123 3.56 -19.51 12.48
N GLY A 124 4.52 -19.87 13.34
CA GLY A 124 5.28 -21.12 13.21
C GLY A 124 4.58 -22.33 13.85
N THR A 125 3.69 -22.09 14.80
CA THR A 125 3.00 -23.14 15.56
C THR A 125 1.48 -22.96 15.46
N THR A 126 0.74 -24.05 15.22
CA THR A 126 -0.73 -24.02 15.26
C THR A 126 -1.20 -24.01 16.70
N LYS A 127 -2.02 -23.02 17.03
CA LYS A 127 -2.63 -22.81 18.33
C LYS A 127 -3.90 -22.01 18.17
N GLU A 128 -5.06 -22.60 18.40
CA GLU A 128 -6.35 -21.93 18.17
C GLU A 128 -6.41 -20.53 18.79
N PRO A 129 -6.76 -19.48 18.02
CA PRO A 129 -7.22 -19.48 16.61
C PRO A 129 -6.10 -19.36 15.53
N PHE A 130 -4.83 -19.30 15.94
CA PHE A 130 -3.67 -19.16 15.07
C PHE A 130 -3.32 -20.49 14.39
N THR A 131 -3.14 -20.46 13.07
CA THR A 131 -2.73 -21.65 12.30
C THR A 131 -1.33 -21.43 11.76
N ALA A 132 -0.47 -22.45 11.85
CA ALA A 132 0.87 -22.37 11.30
C ALA A 132 0.83 -22.05 9.79
N GLY A 133 1.68 -21.14 9.35
CA GLY A 133 1.73 -20.64 7.97
C GLY A 133 0.83 -19.44 7.67
N ASN A 134 -0.11 -19.09 8.55
CA ASN A 134 -0.89 -17.86 8.37
C ASN A 134 -0.04 -16.63 8.74
N SER A 135 -0.22 -15.53 8.01
CA SER A 135 0.47 -14.27 8.27
C SER A 135 0.02 -13.64 9.61
N LEU A 136 0.95 -12.98 10.31
CA LEU A 136 0.69 -12.24 11.55
C LEU A 136 -0.18 -11.00 11.33
N TYR A 137 -0.18 -10.47 10.11
CA TYR A 137 -0.77 -9.18 9.77
C TYR A 137 -2.17 -9.28 9.16
N GLY A 138 -2.75 -10.48 9.06
CA GLY A 138 -4.08 -10.70 8.48
C GLY A 138 -4.08 -11.81 7.43
N ASN A 139 -5.26 -12.27 7.04
CA ASN A 139 -5.40 -13.25 5.96
C ASN A 139 -5.00 -12.63 4.62
N GLU A 140 -4.56 -13.47 3.68
CA GLU A 140 -4.28 -13.03 2.31
C GLU A 140 -5.54 -12.45 1.66
N GLY A 141 -5.38 -11.36 0.91
CA GLY A 141 -6.45 -10.74 0.13
C GLY A 141 -7.05 -11.70 -0.90
N THR A 142 -8.35 -11.59 -1.13
CA THR A 142 -9.10 -12.47 -2.05
C THR A 142 -8.95 -12.11 -3.53
N ASP A 143 -8.25 -11.01 -3.86
CA ASP A 143 -8.07 -10.55 -5.24
C ASP A 143 -6.90 -11.29 -5.93
N PRO A 144 -7.17 -12.09 -6.98
CA PRO A 144 -6.14 -12.84 -7.69
C PRO A 144 -5.14 -11.95 -8.45
N SER A 145 -5.47 -10.68 -8.72
CA SER A 145 -4.57 -9.73 -9.39
C SER A 145 -3.49 -9.18 -8.46
N THR A 146 -3.76 -9.22 -7.14
CA THR A 146 -2.83 -8.78 -6.11
C THR A 146 -2.18 -9.95 -5.37
N ALA A 147 -2.69 -11.18 -5.50
CA ALA A 147 -2.08 -12.37 -4.91
C ALA A 147 -0.60 -12.57 -5.35
N PRO A 148 0.31 -12.99 -4.44
CA PRO A 148 0.12 -13.35 -3.03
C PRO A 148 0.10 -12.15 -2.05
N PHE A 149 -0.15 -10.94 -2.53
CA PHE A 149 0.01 -9.71 -1.76
C PHE A 149 -1.30 -9.08 -1.27
N GLY A 150 -1.21 -8.46 -0.09
CA GLY A 150 -2.28 -7.72 0.56
C GLY A 150 -2.91 -8.53 1.68
N ASN A 151 -3.16 -7.88 2.82
CA ASN A 151 -3.75 -8.51 3.99
C ASN A 151 -5.13 -7.92 4.25
N THR A 152 -6.06 -8.76 4.66
CA THR A 152 -7.36 -8.32 5.17
C THR A 152 -7.23 -7.93 6.63
N ASN A 153 -8.14 -7.10 7.12
CA ASN A 153 -8.30 -6.83 8.56
C ASN A 153 -8.66 -8.10 9.34
N GLU A 154 -9.30 -9.07 8.68
CA GLU A 154 -9.60 -10.38 9.23
C GLU A 154 -8.34 -11.24 9.37
N GLY A 155 -8.24 -11.98 10.48
CA GLY A 155 -7.06 -12.77 10.84
C GLY A 155 -5.92 -12.01 11.54
N GLY A 156 -5.93 -10.67 11.55
CA GLY A 156 -4.84 -9.87 12.12
C GLY A 156 -4.72 -9.91 13.66
N LEU A 157 -3.52 -9.61 14.17
CA LEU A 157 -3.15 -9.64 15.59
C LEU A 157 -4.04 -8.74 16.49
N TYR A 158 -4.50 -7.60 15.99
CA TYR A 158 -5.31 -6.64 16.76
C TYR A 158 -6.82 -6.92 16.71
N GLY A 159 -7.24 -8.10 16.22
CA GLY A 159 -8.63 -8.52 16.27
C GLY A 159 -9.12 -8.81 17.69
N ALA A 160 -10.41 -8.63 17.93
CA ALA A 160 -11.01 -8.91 19.23
C ALA A 160 -10.75 -10.35 19.67
N GLY A 161 -10.26 -10.52 20.91
CA GLY A 161 -9.99 -11.83 21.47
C GLY A 161 -8.80 -12.58 20.85
N ARG A 162 -7.95 -11.94 20.04
CA ARG A 162 -6.74 -12.56 19.48
C ARG A 162 -5.49 -12.26 20.32
N PHE A 163 -5.63 -12.40 21.63
CA PHE A 163 -4.51 -12.42 22.58
C PHE A 163 -4.44 -13.80 23.22
N GLY A 164 -3.23 -14.30 23.48
CA GLY A 164 -3.01 -15.65 24.01
C GLY A 164 -2.09 -16.55 23.16
N TYR A 165 -1.60 -16.09 22.00
CA TYR A 165 -0.62 -16.85 21.23
C TYR A 165 0.59 -17.21 22.10
N SER A 166 1.11 -16.26 22.89
CA SER A 166 2.27 -16.43 23.77
C SER A 166 1.99 -17.02 25.16
N ILE A 167 0.74 -17.35 25.52
CA ILE A 167 0.35 -17.83 26.86
C ILE A 167 -0.13 -19.28 26.76
N ASN A 168 0.29 -20.20 27.62
CA ASN A 168 -0.21 -21.57 27.55
C ASN A 168 -1.73 -21.63 27.79
N ASN A 169 -2.47 -22.08 26.77
CA ASN A 169 -3.93 -22.24 26.87
C ASN A 169 -4.25 -23.62 27.43
N THR A 170 -5.31 -23.69 28.21
CA THR A 170 -5.88 -24.91 28.77
C THR A 170 -7.22 -25.24 28.13
N GLN A 171 -7.64 -26.50 28.18
CA GLN A 171 -8.94 -26.96 27.67
C GLN A 171 -9.85 -27.38 28.81
N SER A 172 -11.12 -27.00 28.72
CA SER A 172 -12.17 -27.37 29.67
C SER A 172 -12.60 -28.83 29.51
N THR A 173 -13.32 -29.32 30.51
CA THR A 173 -14.09 -30.56 30.34
C THR A 173 -15.21 -30.32 29.33
N ALA A 174 -15.57 -31.36 28.58
CA ALA A 174 -16.63 -31.27 27.57
C ALA A 174 -17.99 -31.03 28.25
N TYR A 175 -18.74 -30.07 27.73
CA TYR A 175 -20.01 -29.60 28.29
C TYR A 175 -21.05 -29.48 27.17
N THR A 176 -22.27 -29.95 27.44
CA THR A 176 -23.39 -29.79 26.51
C THR A 176 -23.92 -28.37 26.62
N VAL A 177 -23.69 -27.57 25.59
CA VAL A 177 -24.08 -26.15 25.58
C VAL A 177 -25.59 -25.97 25.54
N VAL A 178 -26.05 -24.83 26.07
CA VAL A 178 -27.45 -24.43 26.06
C VAL A 178 -27.56 -23.11 25.32
N SER A 179 -28.36 -23.07 24.25
CA SER A 179 -28.60 -21.84 23.50
C SER A 179 -29.56 -20.88 24.22
N LYS A 180 -29.34 -19.59 24.00
CA LYS A 180 -30.12 -18.46 24.50
C LYS A 180 -30.38 -17.46 23.39
N SER A 181 -31.51 -16.75 23.51
CA SER A 181 -31.82 -15.61 22.65
C SER A 181 -30.81 -14.48 22.86
N VAL A 182 -30.49 -13.79 21.77
CA VAL A 182 -29.54 -12.67 21.73
C VAL A 182 -30.30 -11.36 21.59
N ASP A 183 -29.91 -10.34 22.37
CA ASP A 183 -30.41 -8.97 22.21
C ASP A 183 -29.38 -8.09 21.48
N TRP A 184 -29.77 -7.46 20.36
CA TRP A 184 -28.83 -6.66 19.58
C TRP A 184 -28.25 -5.44 20.34
N TYR A 185 -29.05 -4.80 21.17
CA TYR A 185 -28.63 -3.59 21.87
C TYR A 185 -27.74 -3.92 23.08
N ILE A 186 -28.14 -4.92 23.87
CA ILE A 186 -27.46 -5.28 25.12
C ILE A 186 -26.33 -6.28 24.91
N ASP A 187 -26.52 -7.26 24.02
CA ASP A 187 -25.56 -8.35 23.78
C ASP A 187 -24.59 -8.06 22.64
N LEU A 188 -25.06 -7.45 21.55
CA LEU A 188 -24.23 -7.11 20.38
C LEU A 188 -23.79 -5.64 20.36
N GLN A 189 -23.88 -4.95 21.49
CA GLN A 189 -23.40 -3.57 21.68
C GLN A 189 -23.94 -2.54 20.66
N ALA A 190 -25.12 -2.81 20.09
CA ALA A 190 -25.72 -2.01 19.02
C ALA A 190 -24.81 -1.86 17.78
N ASP A 191 -23.98 -2.87 17.48
CA ASP A 191 -23.11 -2.88 16.32
C ASP A 191 -23.93 -3.04 15.03
N SER A 192 -23.76 -2.09 14.11
CA SER A 192 -24.47 -2.06 12.82
C SER A 192 -24.11 -3.26 11.94
N ASP A 193 -22.91 -3.81 12.08
CA ASP A 193 -22.40 -4.86 11.20
C ASP A 193 -23.09 -6.21 11.46
N VAL A 194 -23.66 -6.40 12.67
CA VAL A 194 -24.42 -7.59 13.08
C VAL A 194 -25.90 -7.31 13.35
N SER A 195 -26.38 -6.13 12.93
CA SER A 195 -27.72 -5.61 13.25
C SER A 195 -28.90 -6.38 12.64
N GLN A 196 -28.67 -7.30 11.70
CA GLN A 196 -29.73 -8.16 11.15
C GLN A 196 -29.59 -9.62 11.58
N SER A 197 -28.48 -9.98 12.20
CA SER A 197 -28.13 -11.37 12.50
C SER A 197 -28.73 -11.89 13.80
N TYR A 198 -29.44 -11.07 14.59
CA TYR A 198 -30.05 -11.52 15.85
C TYR A 198 -31.47 -12.12 15.69
N VAL A 199 -32.09 -11.97 14.51
CA VAL A 199 -33.46 -12.43 14.26
C VAL A 199 -33.48 -13.93 13.97
N ALA A 200 -34.39 -14.66 14.62
CA ALA A 200 -34.55 -16.10 14.41
C ALA A 200 -34.87 -16.43 12.94
N GLY A 201 -34.04 -17.27 12.31
CA GLY A 201 -34.18 -17.65 10.90
C GLY A 201 -33.51 -16.71 9.89
N ALA A 202 -32.77 -15.70 10.33
CA ALA A 202 -31.93 -14.88 9.44
C ALA A 202 -30.72 -15.68 8.92
N THR A 203 -30.28 -15.39 7.69
CA THR A 203 -29.03 -15.95 7.14
C THR A 203 -27.86 -15.47 8.00
N GLY A 204 -27.18 -16.40 8.70
CA GLY A 204 -26.09 -16.05 9.62
C GLY A 204 -26.57 -15.67 11.03
N GLN A 205 -27.69 -16.24 11.50
CA GLN A 205 -28.20 -16.00 12.85
C GLN A 205 -27.12 -16.17 13.94
N ILE A 206 -27.00 -15.18 14.81
CA ILE A 206 -26.14 -15.20 16.00
C ILE A 206 -26.93 -15.71 17.18
N VAL A 207 -26.38 -16.71 17.86
CA VAL A 207 -26.95 -17.33 19.05
C VAL A 207 -25.96 -17.23 20.21
N ALA A 208 -26.49 -17.05 21.41
CA ALA A 208 -25.70 -17.06 22.62
C ALA A 208 -25.62 -18.49 23.18
N LEU A 209 -24.42 -18.95 23.53
CA LEU A 209 -24.17 -20.22 24.20
C LEU A 209 -23.64 -19.95 25.60
N ASP A 210 -24.32 -20.47 26.63
CA ASP A 210 -23.87 -20.36 28.01
C ASP A 210 -23.07 -21.61 28.42
N VAL A 211 -21.84 -21.41 28.88
CA VAL A 211 -21.00 -22.44 29.52
C VAL A 211 -20.81 -22.09 30.99
N PRO A 212 -21.09 -23.00 31.95
CA PRO A 212 -20.93 -22.70 33.36
C PRO A 212 -19.45 -22.58 33.74
N VAL A 213 -19.12 -21.65 34.64
CA VAL A 213 -17.72 -21.45 35.10
C VAL A 213 -17.15 -22.69 35.79
N THR A 214 -18.01 -23.60 36.28
CA THR A 214 -17.58 -24.88 36.87
C THR A 214 -16.90 -25.80 35.86
N ALA A 215 -17.16 -25.64 34.56
CA ALA A 215 -16.47 -26.38 33.50
C ALA A 215 -15.05 -25.83 33.23
N THR A 216 -14.78 -24.58 33.63
CA THR A 216 -13.53 -23.85 33.41
C THR A 216 -12.92 -23.42 34.77
N PRO A 217 -12.38 -24.35 35.57
CA PRO A 217 -11.73 -23.98 36.83
C PRO A 217 -10.57 -23.01 36.59
N ASP A 218 -10.38 -22.07 37.53
CA ASP A 218 -9.29 -21.08 37.56
C ASP A 218 -9.15 -20.22 36.29
N TYR A 219 -10.29 -19.97 35.62
CA TYR A 219 -10.34 -19.14 34.42
C TYR A 219 -9.97 -17.68 34.71
N ASP A 220 -9.28 -17.03 33.76
CA ASP A 220 -8.99 -15.60 33.84
C ASP A 220 -10.25 -14.76 33.57
N THR A 221 -10.75 -14.13 34.63
CA THR A 221 -11.94 -13.26 34.63
C THR A 221 -11.82 -12.02 33.73
N ARG A 222 -10.60 -11.62 33.33
CA ARG A 222 -10.33 -10.44 32.50
C ARG A 222 -9.95 -10.79 31.05
N ALA A 223 -9.53 -12.02 30.79
CA ALA A 223 -9.11 -12.53 29.47
C ALA A 223 -10.21 -13.25 28.69
N VAL A 224 -11.47 -13.18 29.14
CA VAL A 224 -12.60 -14.00 28.63
C VAL A 224 -12.85 -13.83 27.12
N LYS A 225 -12.51 -12.68 26.53
CA LYS A 225 -12.57 -12.47 25.07
C LYS A 225 -11.60 -13.35 24.28
N GLY A 226 -10.52 -13.80 24.91
CA GLY A 226 -9.54 -14.73 24.33
C GLY A 226 -10.03 -16.18 24.28
N PHE A 227 -11.14 -16.51 24.96
CA PHE A 227 -11.61 -17.88 25.06
C PHE A 227 -12.30 -18.32 23.77
N ARG A 228 -12.11 -19.58 23.40
CA ARG A 228 -12.67 -20.16 22.17
C ARG A 228 -13.39 -21.46 22.46
N LEU A 229 -14.44 -21.72 21.70
CA LEU A 229 -15.09 -23.03 21.71
C LEU A 229 -14.25 -23.98 20.86
N SER A 230 -14.03 -25.20 21.33
CA SER A 230 -13.46 -26.31 20.57
C SER A 230 -14.35 -27.53 20.71
N GLY A 231 -14.45 -28.37 19.67
CA GLY A 231 -15.44 -29.45 19.65
C GLY A 231 -15.15 -30.47 18.58
N SER A 232 -16.04 -31.46 18.44
CA SER A 232 -15.99 -32.37 17.30
C SER A 232 -16.34 -31.60 16.02
N ALA A 233 -15.88 -32.05 14.85
CA ALA A 233 -16.25 -31.44 13.57
C ALA A 233 -17.76 -31.49 13.28
N ALA A 234 -18.52 -32.35 13.99
CA ALA A 234 -19.97 -32.41 13.90
C ALA A 234 -20.67 -31.30 14.72
N ASP A 235 -20.01 -30.79 15.77
CA ASP A 235 -20.54 -29.74 16.64
C ASP A 235 -19.96 -28.36 16.34
N LEU A 236 -18.72 -28.32 15.84
CA LEU A 236 -18.01 -27.14 15.42
C LEU A 236 -17.26 -27.44 14.10
N PRO A 237 -17.91 -27.22 12.95
CA PRO A 237 -17.29 -27.42 11.63
C PRO A 237 -15.95 -26.68 11.48
N THR A 238 -14.92 -27.40 11.01
CA THR A 238 -13.57 -26.87 10.75
C THR A 238 -13.42 -26.22 9.37
N ASP A 239 -14.51 -26.12 8.61
CA ASP A 239 -14.57 -25.54 7.25
C ASP A 239 -14.70 -24.01 7.24
N GLY A 240 -14.62 -23.36 8.40
CA GLY A 240 -14.76 -21.91 8.54
C GLY A 240 -16.21 -21.41 8.55
N THR A 241 -17.21 -22.30 8.50
CA THR A 241 -18.63 -21.93 8.63
C THR A 241 -19.03 -21.63 10.08
N ALA A 242 -18.37 -22.25 11.06
CA ALA A 242 -18.53 -21.95 12.48
C ALA A 242 -17.83 -20.65 12.87
N VAL A 243 -18.54 -19.53 12.74
CA VAL A 243 -18.02 -18.22 13.15
C VAL A 243 -18.31 -17.99 14.63
N GLN A 244 -17.27 -17.74 15.42
CA GLN A 244 -17.41 -17.25 16.79
C GLN A 244 -17.12 -15.74 16.81
N TYR A 245 -17.90 -14.96 17.56
CA TYR A 245 -17.71 -13.52 17.77
C TYR A 245 -17.08 -13.27 19.15
N PRO A 246 -15.75 -13.14 19.24
CA PRO A 246 -15.05 -13.03 20.52
C PRO A 246 -15.25 -11.68 21.20
N GLU A 247 -15.58 -10.64 20.42
CA GLU A 247 -15.75 -9.27 20.89
C GLU A 247 -16.89 -9.11 21.91
N PHE A 248 -17.94 -9.93 21.74
CA PHE A 248 -19.12 -9.95 22.59
C PHE A 248 -19.03 -10.96 23.74
N THR A 249 -18.03 -11.85 23.75
CA THR A 249 -17.89 -12.90 24.77
C THR A 249 -17.63 -12.27 26.15
N ARG A 250 -18.43 -12.66 27.16
CA ARG A 250 -18.38 -12.10 28.51
C ARG A 250 -18.85 -13.07 29.58
N VAL A 251 -18.49 -12.78 30.84
CA VAL A 251 -19.09 -13.43 32.01
C VAL A 251 -20.40 -12.74 32.33
N THR A 252 -21.45 -13.53 32.53
CA THR A 252 -22.77 -13.07 32.96
C THR A 252 -23.36 -14.03 33.98
N GLN A 253 -24.50 -13.70 34.56
CA GLN A 253 -25.20 -14.57 35.50
C GLN A 253 -26.44 -15.17 34.85
N SER A 254 -26.59 -16.49 34.97
CA SER A 254 -27.76 -17.23 34.51
C SER A 254 -28.27 -18.06 35.69
N ALA A 255 -29.51 -17.83 36.09
CA ALA A 255 -30.14 -18.48 37.26
C ALA A 255 -29.33 -18.37 38.58
N GLY A 256 -28.61 -17.27 38.78
CA GLY A 256 -27.84 -17.00 40.01
C GLY A 256 -26.45 -17.66 40.07
N ALA A 257 -25.99 -18.29 38.98
CA ALA A 257 -24.63 -18.78 38.82
C ALA A 257 -23.90 -18.02 37.71
N ASP A 258 -22.57 -17.84 37.86
CA ASP A 258 -21.74 -17.24 36.83
C ASP A 258 -21.58 -18.19 35.64
N VAL A 259 -21.76 -17.67 34.43
CA VAL A 259 -21.62 -18.38 33.17
C VAL A 259 -20.82 -17.54 32.19
N ILE A 260 -20.03 -18.21 31.35
CA ILE A 260 -19.35 -17.57 30.23
C ILE A 260 -20.29 -17.67 29.03
N ARG A 261 -20.71 -16.51 28.53
CA ARG A 261 -21.58 -16.39 27.36
C ARG A 261 -20.74 -16.17 26.11
N PHE A 262 -20.84 -17.11 25.18
CA PHE A 262 -20.23 -17.04 23.86
C PHE A 262 -21.30 -16.66 22.82
N PHE A 263 -20.89 -15.94 21.78
CA PHE A 263 -21.76 -15.60 20.64
C PHE A 263 -21.22 -16.30 19.40
N VAL A 264 -22.08 -17.08 18.75
CA VAL A 264 -21.72 -17.90 17.59
C VAL A 264 -22.71 -17.68 16.46
N GLY A 265 -22.23 -17.74 15.22
CA GLY A 265 -23.03 -17.66 14.00
C GLY A 265 -23.57 -19.02 13.54
N ALA A 266 -24.26 -19.00 12.41
CA ALA A 266 -24.87 -20.18 11.79
C ALA A 266 -23.79 -21.21 11.39
N GLY A 267 -23.76 -22.36 12.07
CA GLY A 267 -22.79 -23.44 11.82
C GLY A 267 -22.39 -24.20 13.09
N VAL A 268 -22.54 -23.58 14.27
CA VAL A 268 -22.30 -24.24 15.56
C VAL A 268 -23.53 -25.03 16.01
N ASN A 269 -23.34 -26.27 16.45
CA ASN A 269 -24.41 -27.11 16.98
C ASN A 269 -24.83 -26.61 18.39
N GLU A 270 -26.01 -26.00 18.47
CA GLU A 270 -26.57 -25.37 19.68
C GLU A 270 -26.89 -26.33 20.85
N GLY A 271 -26.87 -27.64 20.60
CA GLY A 271 -27.00 -28.70 21.62
C GLY A 271 -25.82 -29.68 21.64
N GLY A 272 -24.73 -29.34 20.95
CA GLY A 272 -23.53 -30.17 20.87
C GLY A 272 -22.75 -30.22 22.18
N THR A 273 -21.86 -31.21 22.29
CA THR A 273 -20.91 -31.27 23.41
C THR A 273 -19.64 -30.52 23.03
N LEU A 274 -19.47 -29.32 23.56
CA LEU A 274 -18.34 -28.43 23.27
C LEU A 274 -17.38 -28.34 24.46
N LYS A 275 -16.12 -28.03 24.18
CA LYS A 275 -15.07 -27.66 25.12
C LYS A 275 -14.76 -26.18 24.94
N VAL A 276 -14.12 -25.59 25.94
CA VAL A 276 -13.62 -24.22 25.90
C VAL A 276 -12.11 -24.26 26.04
N VAL A 277 -11.40 -23.63 25.11
CA VAL A 277 -9.99 -23.27 25.25
C VAL A 277 -9.93 -21.94 25.98
N TYR A 278 -9.28 -21.89 27.14
CA TYR A 278 -9.20 -20.70 27.99
C TYR A 278 -7.81 -20.49 28.58
N THR A 279 -7.56 -19.30 29.13
CA THR A 279 -6.32 -18.96 29.86
C THR A 279 -6.58 -18.98 31.36
N LEU A 280 -5.57 -19.37 32.12
CA LEU A 280 -5.65 -19.47 33.59
C LEU A 280 -5.36 -18.12 34.24
N GLN A 281 -6.01 -17.84 35.36
CA GLN A 281 -5.66 -16.70 36.21
C GLN A 281 -4.46 -17.05 37.08
N THR A 282 -3.49 -16.15 37.20
CA THR A 282 -2.40 -16.30 38.16
C THR A 282 -2.93 -16.18 39.59
N ASN A 283 -2.56 -17.11 40.47
CA ASN A 283 -2.86 -17.06 41.90
C ASN A 283 -1.71 -16.37 42.65
N ASP A 284 -2.00 -15.43 43.54
CA ASP A 284 -0.97 -14.71 44.33
C ASP A 284 -0.12 -15.65 45.20
N ALA A 285 -0.66 -16.81 45.57
CA ALA A 285 0.01 -17.81 46.42
C ALA A 285 0.94 -18.76 45.64
N GLU A 286 0.80 -18.86 44.32
CA GLU A 286 1.51 -19.84 43.49
C GLU A 286 2.11 -19.15 42.27
N ARG A 287 3.41 -19.36 42.01
CA ARG A 287 3.94 -19.04 40.68
C ARG A 287 3.22 -19.98 39.70
N GLY A 288 2.34 -19.47 38.85
CA GLY A 288 1.53 -20.27 37.93
C GLY A 288 1.76 -19.88 36.48
N ASP A 289 1.69 -20.88 35.60
CA ASP A 289 1.60 -20.87 34.11
C ASP A 289 2.83 -20.54 33.21
N PHE A 290 3.95 -20.05 33.75
CA PHE A 290 5.15 -19.67 32.95
C PHE A 290 6.41 -20.53 33.14
N GLU A 291 6.35 -21.68 33.82
CA GLU A 291 7.54 -22.51 34.13
C GLU A 291 7.31 -23.97 33.76
N GLU A 292 8.24 -24.57 33.01
CA GLU A 292 8.17 -25.97 32.58
C GLU A 292 8.13 -26.91 33.79
N GLY A 293 7.16 -27.84 33.80
CA GLY A 293 7.01 -28.82 34.88
C GLY A 293 6.16 -28.38 36.08
N ASN A 294 5.57 -27.18 36.04
CA ASN A 294 4.63 -26.73 37.08
C ASN A 294 3.17 -27.08 36.73
N THR A 295 2.63 -28.11 37.38
CA THR A 295 1.26 -28.60 37.18
C THR A 295 0.26 -28.16 38.25
N ASN A 296 0.62 -27.24 39.15
CA ASN A 296 -0.22 -26.91 40.33
C ASN A 296 -1.58 -26.32 39.96
N LEU A 297 -1.64 -25.40 38.98
CA LEU A 297 -2.91 -24.83 38.49
C LEU A 297 -3.57 -25.71 37.42
N ASN A 298 -2.80 -26.55 36.72
CA ASN A 298 -3.31 -27.39 35.64
C ASN A 298 -2.36 -28.56 35.33
N GLY A 299 -2.88 -29.79 35.40
CA GLY A 299 -2.16 -31.01 35.03
C GLY A 299 -1.71 -31.10 33.57
N ASN A 300 -2.30 -30.28 32.68
CA ASN A 300 -2.01 -30.26 31.25
C ASN A 300 -0.84 -29.33 30.87
N ASN A 301 -0.21 -28.62 31.83
CA ASN A 301 0.94 -27.73 31.58
C ASN A 301 2.30 -28.46 31.48
N ASN A 302 2.31 -29.73 31.08
CA ASN A 302 3.54 -30.52 30.93
C ASN A 302 3.47 -31.46 29.71
N PRO A 303 4.22 -31.21 28.62
CA PRO A 303 5.18 -30.12 28.41
C PRO A 303 4.52 -28.78 28.03
N ILE A 304 5.19 -27.67 28.39
CA ILE A 304 4.81 -26.33 27.91
C ILE A 304 5.14 -26.21 26.42
N THR A 305 4.17 -25.77 25.61
CA THR A 305 4.38 -25.53 24.17
C THR A 305 4.70 -24.06 23.94
N ILE A 306 5.96 -23.76 23.58
CA ILE A 306 6.36 -22.40 23.21
C ILE A 306 6.04 -22.20 21.72
N PRO A 307 5.22 -21.19 21.38
CA PRO A 307 4.87 -20.89 20.00
C PRO A 307 6.01 -20.18 19.26
N GLU A 308 6.13 -20.42 17.95
CA GLU A 308 7.17 -19.82 17.11
C GLU A 308 6.60 -18.76 16.15
N ILE A 309 7.43 -17.81 15.73
CA ILE A 309 7.13 -16.89 14.63
C ILE A 309 8.22 -17.11 13.58
N ASN A 310 7.79 -17.42 12.36
CA ASN A 310 8.68 -17.66 11.22
C ASN A 310 8.68 -16.46 10.29
N ILE A 311 9.79 -16.27 9.59
CA ILE A 311 9.95 -15.23 8.57
C ILE A 311 10.12 -15.95 7.23
N GLN A 312 9.24 -15.65 6.28
CA GLN A 312 9.35 -16.12 4.92
C GLN A 312 9.67 -14.95 3.99
N MET A 313 10.70 -15.12 3.16
CA MET A 313 10.96 -14.19 2.08
C MET A 313 10.12 -14.60 0.87
N GLN A 314 9.23 -13.73 0.43
CA GLN A 314 8.47 -13.90 -0.81
C GLN A 314 9.05 -12.94 -1.87
N SER A 315 9.06 -13.38 -3.12
CA SER A 315 9.64 -12.62 -4.24
C SER A 315 8.77 -12.70 -5.47
N GLU A 316 8.59 -11.57 -6.16
CA GLU A 316 7.93 -11.52 -7.47
C GLU A 316 8.87 -10.92 -8.51
N ALA A 317 8.84 -11.49 -9.72
CA ALA A 317 9.62 -11.00 -10.84
C ALA A 317 8.91 -9.82 -11.54
N ILE A 318 9.62 -8.71 -11.68
CA ILE A 318 9.19 -7.55 -12.45
C ILE A 318 10.03 -7.43 -13.73
N VAL A 319 9.36 -7.14 -14.85
CA VAL A 319 10.00 -7.01 -16.17
C VAL A 319 9.74 -5.62 -16.74
N ALA A 320 10.79 -4.96 -17.19
CA ALA A 320 10.70 -3.61 -17.73
C ALA A 320 10.00 -3.59 -19.10
N LYS A 321 8.92 -2.79 -19.20
CA LYS A 321 8.25 -2.44 -20.44
C LYS A 321 8.95 -1.25 -21.09
N THR A 322 8.85 -1.16 -22.42
CA THR A 322 9.50 -0.11 -23.22
C THR A 322 8.46 0.85 -23.77
N ARG A 323 8.73 2.17 -23.72
CA ARG A 323 7.99 3.20 -24.44
C ARG A 323 8.89 3.91 -25.42
N LYS A 324 8.33 4.32 -26.56
CA LYS A 324 9.07 5.00 -27.63
C LYS A 324 8.21 6.10 -28.22
N LEU A 325 8.79 7.26 -28.45
CA LEU A 325 8.17 8.37 -29.16
C LEU A 325 9.12 8.82 -30.28
N LYS A 326 8.57 9.25 -31.42
CA LYS A 326 9.36 9.80 -32.53
C LYS A 326 8.78 11.15 -32.95
N ALA A 327 9.66 12.12 -33.17
CA ALA A 327 9.35 13.36 -33.86
C ALA A 327 9.86 13.28 -35.30
N VAL A 328 9.08 13.86 -36.20
CA VAL A 328 9.45 14.11 -37.59
C VAL A 328 9.07 15.54 -37.86
N TRP A 329 10.00 16.31 -38.41
CA TRP A 329 9.73 17.68 -38.87
C TRP A 329 10.33 17.88 -40.25
N THR A 330 9.84 18.87 -40.99
CA THR A 330 10.40 19.20 -42.29
C THR A 330 11.56 20.17 -42.14
N PRO A 331 12.60 20.07 -42.99
CA PRO A 331 13.72 21.01 -42.95
C PRO A 331 13.28 22.44 -43.24
N GLU A 332 12.24 22.64 -44.07
CA GLU A 332 11.64 23.95 -44.34
C GLU A 332 11.03 24.55 -43.07
N PHE A 333 10.27 23.76 -42.30
CA PHE A 333 9.69 24.22 -41.04
C PHE A 333 10.76 24.60 -40.02
N ALA A 334 11.85 23.84 -39.92
CA ALA A 334 12.95 24.17 -39.02
C ALA A 334 13.66 25.48 -39.44
N GLN A 335 13.83 25.70 -40.74
CA GLN A 335 14.41 26.94 -41.27
C GLN A 335 13.48 28.14 -41.00
N ASP A 336 12.19 28.00 -41.25
CA ASP A 336 11.20 29.05 -41.01
C ASP A 336 11.08 29.39 -39.52
N LEU A 337 11.03 28.37 -38.65
CA LEU A 337 10.95 28.54 -37.20
C LEU A 337 12.19 29.27 -36.67
N ASN A 338 13.38 28.90 -37.14
CA ASN A 338 14.61 29.56 -36.74
C ASN A 338 14.69 31.00 -37.27
N ALA A 339 14.29 31.23 -38.52
CA ALA A 339 14.33 32.55 -39.15
C ALA A 339 13.37 33.55 -38.49
N TYR A 340 12.16 33.14 -38.12
CA TYR A 340 11.15 34.03 -37.54
C TYR A 340 11.17 34.08 -36.01
N HIS A 341 11.42 32.95 -35.34
CA HIS A 341 11.31 32.84 -33.89
C HIS A 341 12.65 32.62 -33.18
N SER A 342 13.75 32.46 -33.92
CA SER A 342 15.07 32.11 -33.34
C SER A 342 15.02 30.86 -32.45
N LEU A 343 14.06 29.96 -32.72
CA LEU A 343 13.87 28.72 -32.00
C LEU A 343 14.46 27.56 -32.80
N ASP A 344 15.13 26.66 -32.10
CA ASP A 344 15.62 25.41 -32.66
C ASP A 344 14.52 24.34 -32.56
N ALA A 345 13.98 23.95 -33.73
CA ALA A 345 12.93 22.94 -33.83
C ALA A 345 13.37 21.60 -33.22
N GLU A 346 14.66 21.23 -33.30
CA GLU A 346 15.14 19.98 -32.72
C GLU A 346 15.06 20.02 -31.19
N ALA A 347 15.56 21.10 -30.58
CA ALA A 347 15.59 21.27 -29.14
C ALA A 347 14.17 21.32 -28.55
N GLU A 348 13.28 22.10 -29.16
CA GLU A 348 11.89 22.26 -28.72
C GLU A 348 11.10 20.94 -28.81
N LEU A 349 11.17 20.24 -29.95
CA LEU A 349 10.49 18.95 -30.12
C LEU A 349 11.04 17.90 -29.16
N THR A 350 12.35 17.89 -28.89
CA THR A 350 12.96 16.97 -27.92
C THR A 350 12.45 17.25 -26.50
N SER A 351 12.30 18.53 -26.11
CA SER A 351 11.76 18.91 -24.81
C SER A 351 10.30 18.49 -24.66
N ILE A 352 9.45 18.81 -25.65
CA ILE A 352 8.02 18.46 -25.62
C ILE A 352 7.81 16.94 -25.55
N MET A 353 8.55 16.18 -26.34
CA MET A 353 8.44 14.71 -26.31
C MET A 353 8.85 14.13 -24.95
N SER A 354 9.89 14.69 -24.33
CA SER A 354 10.36 14.23 -23.01
C SER A 354 9.33 14.56 -21.92
N GLU A 355 8.71 15.74 -22.00
CA GLU A 355 7.62 16.15 -21.11
C GLU A 355 6.39 15.26 -21.29
N TYR A 356 6.01 14.94 -22.53
CA TYR A 356 4.90 14.03 -22.81
C TYR A 356 5.11 12.63 -22.22
N ILE A 357 6.32 12.08 -22.35
CA ILE A 357 6.67 10.78 -21.75
C ILE A 357 6.51 10.84 -20.21
N SER A 358 6.95 11.92 -19.55
CA SER A 358 6.76 12.05 -18.10
C SER A 358 5.29 12.09 -17.69
N LEU A 359 4.46 12.85 -18.41
CA LEU A 359 3.02 12.93 -18.14
C LEU A 359 2.33 11.58 -18.32
N GLU A 360 2.72 10.84 -19.36
CA GLU A 360 2.17 9.52 -19.62
C GLU A 360 2.56 8.50 -18.53
N ILE A 361 3.80 8.55 -18.03
CA ILE A 361 4.26 7.73 -16.89
C ILE A 361 3.44 8.04 -15.64
N ASP A 362 3.24 9.32 -15.33
CA ASP A 362 2.47 9.75 -14.14
C ASP A 362 1.02 9.26 -14.21
N LEU A 363 0.33 9.45 -15.35
CA LEU A 363 -1.03 8.95 -15.55
C LEU A 363 -1.11 7.44 -15.44
N GLU A 364 -0.16 6.73 -16.04
CA GLU A 364 -0.13 5.27 -16.00
C GLU A 364 0.06 4.72 -14.57
N ILE A 365 0.84 5.41 -13.74
CA ILE A 365 1.04 5.02 -12.34
C ILE A 365 -0.22 5.32 -11.53
N LEU A 366 -0.84 6.49 -11.71
CA LEU A 366 -2.07 6.84 -10.99
C LEU A 366 -3.22 5.89 -11.32
N ASP A 367 -3.38 5.54 -12.60
CA ASP A 367 -4.39 4.58 -13.05
C ASP A 367 -4.20 3.21 -12.38
N MET A 368 -2.97 2.71 -12.34
CA MET A 368 -2.64 1.48 -11.60
C MET A 368 -3.01 1.58 -10.11
N LEU A 369 -2.73 2.72 -9.46
CA LEU A 369 -3.04 2.92 -8.05
C LEU A 369 -4.56 2.96 -7.79
N ILE A 370 -5.34 3.54 -8.70
CA ILE A 370 -6.81 3.61 -8.60
C ILE A 370 -7.42 2.21 -8.83
N GLU A 371 -6.95 1.48 -9.84
CA GLU A 371 -7.43 0.13 -10.14
C GLU A 371 -7.16 -0.82 -8.97
N SER A 372 -5.94 -0.81 -8.43
CA SER A 372 -5.48 -1.76 -7.40
C SER A 372 -5.78 -1.33 -5.96
N ALA A 373 -6.59 -0.30 -5.72
CA ALA A 373 -6.90 0.15 -4.37
C ALA A 373 -7.87 -0.82 -3.66
N ALA A 374 -7.40 -1.46 -2.58
CA ALA A 374 -8.13 -2.51 -1.84
C ALA A 374 -8.34 -2.22 -0.34
N ALA A 375 -7.96 -1.03 0.15
CA ALA A 375 -8.17 -0.67 1.55
C ALA A 375 -9.65 -0.56 1.90
N GLY A 376 -10.48 -0.11 0.96
CA GLY A 376 -11.92 0.05 1.09
C GLY A 376 -12.45 1.16 0.19
N ASP A 377 -13.75 1.10 -0.09
CA ASP A 377 -14.49 2.08 -0.87
C ASP A 377 -15.44 2.85 0.04
N GLU A 378 -15.37 4.18 0.00
CA GLU A 378 -16.34 5.06 0.65
C GLU A 378 -17.12 5.88 -0.38
N TYR A 379 -18.33 6.27 -0.03
CA TYR A 379 -19.22 7.04 -0.89
C TYR A 379 -19.60 8.35 -0.21
N TRP A 380 -19.53 9.45 -0.95
CA TRP A 380 -19.88 10.78 -0.47
C TRP A 380 -20.61 11.60 -1.55
N SER A 381 -21.51 12.50 -1.12
CA SER A 381 -22.32 13.34 -1.99
C SER A 381 -22.01 14.81 -1.77
N ALA A 382 -21.84 15.59 -2.84
CA ALA A 382 -21.76 17.04 -2.78
C ALA A 382 -23.14 17.70 -2.58
N GLN A 383 -24.23 17.01 -2.95
CA GLN A 383 -25.59 17.45 -2.64
C GLN A 383 -25.86 17.23 -1.14
N ASN A 384 -26.34 18.29 -0.48
CA ASN A 384 -26.64 18.27 0.96
C ASN A 384 -27.67 17.19 1.30
N ASN A 385 -27.51 16.57 2.47
CA ASN A 385 -28.38 15.54 3.03
C ASN A 385 -28.59 14.26 2.20
N LEU A 386 -27.80 14.04 1.16
CA LEU A 386 -27.89 12.82 0.35
C LEU A 386 -26.87 11.78 0.84
N ALA A 387 -27.36 10.63 1.30
CA ALA A 387 -26.53 9.51 1.73
C ALA A 387 -26.36 8.48 0.60
N LEU A 388 -25.11 8.05 0.37
CA LEU A 388 -24.74 7.07 -0.66
C LEU A 388 -24.10 5.84 -0.02
N ALA A 389 -24.32 4.69 -0.65
CA ALA A 389 -23.59 3.45 -0.42
C ALA A 389 -23.29 2.76 -1.76
N SER A 390 -22.68 1.57 -1.71
CA SER A 390 -22.35 0.76 -2.89
C SER A 390 -23.55 0.39 -3.77
N THR A 391 -24.77 0.40 -3.21
CA THR A 391 -26.03 0.13 -3.92
C THR A 391 -26.70 1.38 -4.49
N GLY A 392 -26.11 2.57 -4.33
CA GLY A 392 -26.65 3.85 -4.79
C GLY A 392 -27.09 4.77 -3.65
N VAL A 393 -28.13 5.57 -3.87
CA VAL A 393 -28.68 6.49 -2.87
C VAL A 393 -29.42 5.68 -1.80
N VAL A 394 -28.91 5.72 -0.57
CA VAL A 394 -29.51 5.04 0.59
C VAL A 394 -30.57 5.91 1.23
N ASP A 395 -30.32 7.22 1.28
CA ASP A 395 -31.27 8.21 1.78
C ASP A 395 -31.20 9.48 0.92
N ALA A 396 -32.36 9.94 0.48
CA ALA A 396 -32.51 11.12 -0.35
C ALA A 396 -32.54 12.42 0.47
N ASP A 397 -32.86 12.35 1.77
CA ASP A 397 -32.80 13.48 2.69
C ASP A 397 -32.64 13.02 4.14
N LEU A 398 -31.41 13.13 4.65
CA LEU A 398 -31.05 12.90 6.05
C LEU A 398 -31.71 13.89 7.04
N GLY A 399 -32.40 14.94 6.56
CA GLY A 399 -33.17 15.86 7.40
C GLY A 399 -32.33 16.79 8.29
N PHE A 400 -31.02 16.89 8.04
CA PHE A 400 -30.16 17.80 8.79
C PHE A 400 -30.27 19.23 8.27
N TYR A 401 -30.41 20.20 9.17
CA TYR A 401 -30.38 21.63 8.82
C TYR A 401 -28.93 22.15 8.81
N ASN A 402 -28.16 21.77 7.79
CA ASN A 402 -26.74 22.12 7.68
C ASN A 402 -26.50 23.18 6.60
N SER A 403 -25.58 24.12 6.87
CA SER A 403 -25.05 24.99 5.81
C SER A 403 -24.16 24.19 4.86
N GLN A 404 -24.00 24.66 3.61
CA GLN A 404 -23.16 23.99 2.61
C GLN A 404 -21.72 23.77 3.12
N GLY A 405 -21.17 24.72 3.91
CA GLY A 405 -19.85 24.57 4.51
C GLY A 405 -19.77 23.48 5.60
N GLN A 406 -20.82 23.29 6.41
CA GLN A 406 -20.88 22.19 7.38
C GLN A 406 -21.04 20.84 6.69
N TRP A 407 -21.78 20.79 5.58
CA TRP A 407 -21.90 19.57 4.77
C TRP A 407 -20.54 19.15 4.20
N PHE A 408 -19.73 20.08 3.69
CA PHE A 408 -18.40 19.74 3.17
C PHE A 408 -17.43 19.22 4.24
N GLN A 409 -17.63 19.56 5.52
CA GLN A 409 -16.84 18.96 6.61
C GLN A 409 -17.08 17.45 6.75
N THR A 410 -18.25 16.94 6.34
CA THR A 410 -18.56 15.50 6.38
C THR A 410 -17.66 14.68 5.45
N LEU A 411 -17.18 15.27 4.35
CA LEU A 411 -16.17 14.67 3.49
C LEU A 411 -14.86 14.45 4.27
N GLY A 412 -14.49 15.39 5.13
CA GLY A 412 -13.35 15.27 6.04
C GLY A 412 -13.48 14.07 6.99
N THR A 413 -14.68 13.80 7.48
CA THR A 413 -14.96 12.61 8.31
C THR A 413 -14.80 11.31 7.51
N LYS A 414 -15.26 11.27 6.25
CA LYS A 414 -15.08 10.10 5.36
C LYS A 414 -13.62 9.84 5.03
N ILE A 415 -12.85 10.89 4.74
CA ILE A 415 -11.39 10.82 4.55
C ILE A 415 -10.70 10.25 5.80
N GLN A 416 -11.07 10.72 6.99
CA GLN A 416 -10.51 10.22 8.25
C GLN A 416 -10.88 8.76 8.52
N LYS A 417 -12.12 8.36 8.24
CA LYS A 417 -12.56 6.97 8.36
C LYS A 417 -11.71 6.05 7.48
N LEU A 418 -11.57 6.37 6.19
CA LEU A 418 -10.77 5.57 5.26
C LEU A 418 -9.28 5.57 5.64
N SER A 419 -8.74 6.69 6.10
CA SER A 419 -7.38 6.78 6.64
C SER A 419 -7.14 5.86 7.84
N ASN A 420 -8.12 5.73 8.74
CA ASN A 420 -8.04 4.80 9.87
C ASN A 420 -8.13 3.34 9.41
N ILE A 421 -8.94 3.03 8.40
CA ILE A 421 -8.99 1.67 7.82
C ILE A 421 -7.64 1.30 7.18
N ILE A 422 -7.01 2.23 6.43
CA ILE A 422 -5.66 2.02 5.89
C ILE A 422 -4.66 1.78 7.03
N HIS A 423 -4.74 2.52 8.13
CA HIS A 423 -3.87 2.29 9.28
C HIS A 423 -4.09 0.92 9.91
N GLN A 424 -5.35 0.49 10.05
CA GLN A 424 -5.70 -0.82 10.60
C GLN A 424 -5.16 -1.97 9.75
N LYS A 425 -5.28 -1.88 8.42
CA LYS A 425 -4.77 -2.92 7.49
C LYS A 425 -3.25 -2.92 7.39
N THR A 426 -2.63 -1.74 7.32
CA THR A 426 -1.17 -1.66 7.09
C THR A 426 -0.33 -1.78 8.36
N LEU A 427 -0.86 -1.37 9.52
CA LEU A 427 -0.13 -1.23 10.79
C LEU A 427 1.18 -0.43 10.65
N ARG A 428 1.24 0.52 9.71
CA ARG A 428 2.39 1.41 9.49
C ARG A 428 2.02 2.88 9.63
N GLY A 429 0.85 3.27 9.15
CA GLY A 429 0.36 4.65 9.24
C GLY A 429 -1.00 4.82 8.57
N GLY A 430 -1.71 5.89 8.91
CA GLY A 430 -2.90 6.30 8.15
C GLY A 430 -2.50 7.04 6.87
N ALA A 431 -3.45 7.27 5.97
CA ALA A 431 -3.19 7.98 4.71
C ALA A 431 -2.45 9.32 4.93
N ASN A 432 -1.56 9.68 4.01
CA ASN A 432 -0.79 10.92 4.04
C ASN A 432 -0.90 11.75 2.76
N PHE A 433 -1.35 11.15 1.65
CA PHE A 433 -1.62 11.87 0.42
C PHE A 433 -3.02 11.56 -0.11
N LEU A 434 -3.57 12.49 -0.90
CA LEU A 434 -4.77 12.27 -1.67
C LEU A 434 -4.65 12.89 -3.06
N VAL A 435 -5.18 12.20 -4.07
CA VAL A 435 -5.25 12.67 -5.46
C VAL A 435 -6.72 12.81 -5.85
N CYS A 436 -7.08 13.96 -6.41
CA CYS A 436 -8.46 14.28 -6.77
C CYS A 436 -8.58 15.03 -8.10
N SER A 437 -9.79 14.99 -8.67
CA SER A 437 -10.17 15.76 -9.85
C SER A 437 -10.33 17.26 -9.53
N PRO A 438 -10.29 18.15 -10.53
CA PRO A 438 -10.41 19.59 -10.30
C PRO A 438 -11.73 20.02 -9.67
N THR A 439 -12.82 19.31 -9.97
CA THR A 439 -14.15 19.59 -9.42
C THR A 439 -14.28 19.16 -7.96
N VAL A 440 -13.58 18.10 -7.55
CA VAL A 440 -13.51 17.71 -6.13
C VAL A 440 -12.54 18.60 -5.36
N ALA A 441 -11.48 19.07 -6.02
CA ALA A 441 -10.52 20.00 -5.42
C ALA A 441 -11.20 21.32 -4.98
N THR A 442 -12.18 21.85 -5.74
CA THR A 442 -12.91 23.07 -5.32
C THR A 442 -13.65 22.89 -4.01
N ILE A 443 -14.24 21.70 -3.77
CA ILE A 443 -14.87 21.36 -2.50
C ILE A 443 -13.82 21.32 -1.40
N ILE A 444 -12.71 20.60 -1.63
CA ILE A 444 -11.64 20.44 -0.63
C ILE A 444 -11.01 21.77 -0.24
N GLU A 445 -10.77 22.66 -1.21
CA GLU A 445 -10.24 24.01 -0.98
C GLU A 445 -11.20 24.88 -0.16
N SER A 446 -12.51 24.63 -0.25
CA SER A 446 -13.54 25.34 0.53
C SER A 446 -13.72 24.81 1.95
N ILE A 447 -13.09 23.68 2.32
CA ILE A 447 -13.19 23.11 3.66
C ILE A 447 -12.33 23.93 4.65
N PRO A 448 -12.88 24.36 5.80
CA PRO A 448 -12.09 24.97 6.86
C PRO A 448 -10.95 24.04 7.33
N GLY A 449 -9.71 24.52 7.33
CA GLY A 449 -8.51 23.73 7.69
C GLY A 449 -7.66 23.29 6.50
N PHE A 450 -8.07 23.60 5.26
CA PHE A 450 -7.19 23.55 4.10
C PHE A 450 -6.18 24.69 4.13
N ALA A 451 -4.89 24.36 4.08
CA ALA A 451 -3.81 25.30 3.89
C ALA A 451 -3.27 25.15 2.47
N SER A 452 -3.48 26.18 1.65
CA SER A 452 -2.93 26.20 0.29
C SER A 452 -1.41 26.27 0.34
N THR A 453 -0.75 25.52 -0.54
CA THR A 453 0.69 25.66 -0.79
C THR A 453 1.01 26.71 -1.85
N SER A 454 0.01 27.33 -2.47
CA SER A 454 0.19 28.41 -3.45
C SER A 454 0.43 29.74 -2.73
N ASP A 455 1.69 30.12 -2.58
CA ASP A 455 2.12 31.35 -1.90
C ASP A 455 1.92 32.63 -2.76
N GLY A 456 1.09 32.57 -3.82
CA GLY A 456 0.87 33.67 -4.77
C GLY A 456 2.09 34.08 -5.62
N ASP A 457 3.27 33.54 -5.32
CA ASP A 457 4.53 33.83 -5.99
C ASP A 457 4.70 32.95 -7.25
N ALA A 458 4.63 33.59 -8.42
CA ALA A 458 4.77 32.94 -9.72
C ALA A 458 6.13 32.24 -9.93
N ALA A 459 7.17 32.59 -9.16
CA ALA A 459 8.48 31.94 -9.21
C ALA A 459 8.54 30.62 -8.43
N LYS A 460 7.71 30.47 -7.40
CA LYS A 460 7.52 29.20 -6.64
C LYS A 460 6.36 28.38 -7.14
N ALA A 461 5.47 28.98 -7.93
CA ALA A 461 4.60 28.26 -8.86
C ALA A 461 5.45 27.66 -9.99
N SER A 462 6.33 26.71 -9.64
CA SER A 462 6.74 25.71 -10.62
C SER A 462 5.46 24.96 -10.95
N TYR A 463 4.73 25.44 -11.96
CA TYR A 463 3.71 24.70 -12.65
C TYR A 463 4.41 23.46 -13.21
N ALA A 464 4.56 22.44 -12.36
CA ALA A 464 4.83 21.10 -12.79
C ALA A 464 3.64 20.77 -13.69
N PHE A 465 3.92 20.69 -14.99
CA PHE A 465 2.95 20.16 -15.94
C PHE A 465 2.55 18.77 -15.43
N GLY A 466 1.25 18.53 -15.28
CA GLY A 466 0.73 17.28 -14.71
C GLY A 466 0.07 17.48 -13.34
N VAL A 467 0.30 16.55 -12.41
CA VAL A 467 -0.34 16.54 -11.09
C VAL A 467 0.30 17.59 -10.19
N GLN A 468 -0.52 18.53 -9.71
CA GLN A 468 -0.06 19.67 -8.92
C GLN A 468 -0.39 19.50 -7.45
N LYS A 469 0.54 19.87 -6.58
CA LYS A 469 0.28 19.95 -5.14
C LYS A 469 -0.56 21.19 -4.85
N ALA A 470 -1.84 20.98 -4.52
CA ALA A 470 -2.79 22.05 -4.24
C ALA A 470 -2.60 22.60 -2.82
N GLY A 471 -2.32 21.73 -1.84
CA GLY A 471 -2.16 22.15 -0.45
C GLY A 471 -2.09 20.99 0.53
N THR A 472 -2.38 21.29 1.79
CA THR A 472 -2.52 20.29 2.86
C THR A 472 -3.80 20.49 3.64
N ILE A 473 -4.53 19.41 3.94
CA ILE A 473 -5.67 19.42 4.87
C ILE A 473 -5.16 19.09 6.26
N ASN A 474 -5.43 19.97 7.24
CA ASN A 474 -5.08 19.80 8.65
C ASN A 474 -3.60 19.44 8.89
N SER A 475 -2.70 19.86 7.99
CA SER A 475 -1.27 19.53 7.97
C SER A 475 -0.95 18.02 7.96
N ARG A 476 -1.93 17.17 7.64
CA ARG A 476 -1.79 15.70 7.65
C ARG A 476 -1.84 15.09 6.25
N TYR A 477 -2.75 15.57 5.40
CA TYR A 477 -2.95 15.04 4.06
C TYR A 477 -2.46 16.02 3.02
N THR A 478 -1.48 15.64 2.18
CA THR A 478 -1.08 16.41 1.01
C THR A 478 -2.08 16.18 -0.12
N VAL A 479 -2.66 17.28 -0.62
CA VAL A 479 -3.66 17.26 -1.68
C VAL A 479 -2.99 17.48 -3.02
N TYR A 480 -3.21 16.54 -3.92
CA TYR A 480 -2.76 16.58 -5.30
C TYR A 480 -3.97 16.68 -6.23
N LYS A 481 -3.85 17.58 -7.20
CA LYS A 481 -4.86 17.83 -8.22
C LYS A 481 -4.36 17.31 -9.55
N ASN A 482 -5.11 16.41 -10.16
CA ASN A 482 -4.87 15.99 -11.54
C ASN A 482 -5.80 16.78 -12.47
N PRO A 483 -5.30 17.71 -13.30
CA PRO A 483 -6.14 18.51 -14.20
C PRO A 483 -6.95 17.70 -15.21
N TYR A 484 -6.46 16.51 -15.59
CA TYR A 484 -7.07 15.67 -16.63
C TYR A 484 -7.97 14.57 -16.06
N MET A 485 -8.06 14.43 -14.74
CA MET A 485 -8.96 13.47 -14.11
C MET A 485 -10.39 13.98 -14.19
N THR A 486 -11.23 13.31 -14.98
CA THR A 486 -12.68 13.57 -15.08
C THR A 486 -13.51 12.66 -14.19
N GLU A 487 -12.89 11.62 -13.64
CA GLU A 487 -13.54 10.68 -12.73
C GLU A 487 -13.80 11.32 -11.37
N ASN A 488 -14.97 11.02 -10.81
CA ASN A 488 -15.39 11.53 -9.52
C ASN A 488 -14.87 10.64 -8.38
N VAL A 489 -13.56 10.38 -8.37
CA VAL A 489 -12.90 9.52 -7.41
C VAL A 489 -11.80 10.30 -6.70
N ILE A 490 -11.68 10.10 -5.39
CA ILE A 490 -10.54 10.53 -4.60
C ILE A 490 -9.72 9.28 -4.28
N LEU A 491 -8.47 9.27 -4.71
CA LEU A 491 -7.51 8.26 -4.28
C LEU A 491 -6.86 8.73 -2.98
N LEU A 492 -6.94 7.92 -1.93
CA LEU A 492 -6.19 8.11 -0.70
C LEU A 492 -5.10 7.06 -0.60
N GLY A 493 -3.90 7.47 -0.20
CA GLY A 493 -2.78 6.56 -0.07
C GLY A 493 -1.91 6.87 1.14
N PHE A 494 -1.21 5.83 1.60
CA PHE A 494 -0.11 5.97 2.55
C PHE A 494 1.22 5.69 1.86
N ARG A 495 2.21 6.52 2.15
CA ARG A 495 3.62 6.30 1.80
C ARG A 495 4.53 6.73 2.94
N GLY A 496 5.26 5.79 3.53
CA GLY A 496 6.24 6.08 4.56
C GLY A 496 7.52 6.74 4.04
N GLY A 497 8.40 7.12 4.96
CA GLY A 497 9.69 7.73 4.63
C GLY A 497 10.71 6.70 4.12
N GLN A 498 10.51 5.42 4.44
CA GLN A 498 11.35 4.32 4.00
C GLN A 498 10.77 3.62 2.78
N PHE A 499 11.65 3.12 1.90
CA PHE A 499 11.26 2.45 0.65
C PHE A 499 10.38 1.21 0.82
N LEU A 500 10.44 0.53 1.98
CA LEU A 500 9.62 -0.65 2.33
C LEU A 500 8.21 -0.27 2.80
N GLU A 501 7.95 1.02 3.02
CA GLU A 501 6.67 1.53 3.53
C GLU A 501 5.83 2.16 2.41
N ALA A 502 5.95 1.64 1.19
CA ALA A 502 5.13 2.04 0.05
C ALA A 502 4.43 0.81 -0.55
N GLY A 503 3.15 0.96 -0.89
CA GLY A 503 2.35 -0.11 -1.46
C GLY A 503 2.62 -0.41 -2.93
N ALA A 504 3.31 0.47 -3.65
CA ALA A 504 3.64 0.27 -5.05
C ALA A 504 5.07 0.68 -5.36
N VAL A 505 5.62 0.05 -6.40
CA VAL A 505 7.00 0.22 -6.85
C VAL A 505 7.00 0.67 -8.31
N PHE A 506 7.72 1.76 -8.57
CA PHE A 506 8.14 2.19 -9.89
C PHE A 506 9.63 1.91 -10.05
N ALA A 507 9.98 1.08 -11.02
CA ALA A 507 11.31 0.55 -11.17
C ALA A 507 11.91 0.96 -12.54
N PRO A 508 12.54 2.14 -12.64
CA PRO A 508 13.16 2.56 -13.87
C PRO A 508 14.41 1.74 -14.18
N TYR A 509 14.52 1.27 -15.42
CA TYR A 509 15.73 0.60 -15.92
C TYR A 509 16.55 1.56 -16.77
N ILE A 510 15.93 2.11 -17.82
CA ILE A 510 16.53 3.09 -18.72
C ILE A 510 15.61 4.31 -18.79
N PRO A 511 15.92 5.38 -18.05
CA PRO A 511 15.23 6.66 -18.09
C PRO A 511 14.83 7.21 -19.45
N LEU A 512 15.81 7.48 -20.31
CA LEU A 512 15.60 8.21 -21.54
C LEU A 512 16.83 8.04 -22.46
N ILE A 513 16.66 7.29 -23.52
CA ILE A 513 17.60 7.23 -24.64
C ILE A 513 17.06 8.13 -25.74
N MET A 514 17.91 9.00 -26.28
CA MET A 514 17.61 9.77 -27.49
C MET A 514 18.39 9.17 -28.65
N THR A 515 17.74 8.95 -29.78
CA THR A 515 18.46 8.55 -31.00
C THR A 515 19.22 9.76 -31.57
N PRO A 516 20.33 9.55 -32.30
CA PRO A 516 20.87 10.60 -33.14
C PRO A 516 19.83 11.06 -34.17
N LEU A 517 20.04 12.26 -34.72
CA LEU A 517 19.23 12.78 -35.82
C LEU A 517 19.45 11.91 -37.06
N VAL A 518 18.37 11.30 -37.58
CA VAL A 518 18.42 10.48 -38.78
C VAL A 518 17.63 11.17 -39.89
N TYR A 519 18.26 11.35 -41.05
CA TYR A 519 17.57 11.82 -42.25
C TYR A 519 16.99 10.63 -43.01
N ASP A 520 15.71 10.72 -43.35
CA ASP A 520 15.08 9.75 -44.23
C ASP A 520 15.69 9.83 -45.64
N PRO A 521 16.19 8.72 -46.23
CA PRO A 521 16.79 8.74 -47.56
C PRO A 521 15.81 9.12 -48.68
N ASP A 522 14.50 8.91 -48.50
CA ASP A 522 13.51 9.16 -49.55
C ASP A 522 12.99 10.61 -49.53
N THR A 523 12.89 11.21 -48.34
CA THR A 523 12.23 12.51 -48.14
C THR A 523 13.15 13.59 -47.57
N PHE A 524 14.38 13.22 -47.17
CA PHE A 524 15.32 14.10 -46.45
C PHE A 524 14.73 14.76 -45.20
N THR A 525 13.65 14.21 -44.65
CA THR A 525 13.04 14.72 -43.44
C THR A 525 13.83 14.24 -42.22
N PRO A 526 14.23 15.15 -41.31
CA PRO A 526 14.85 14.77 -40.04
C PRO A 526 13.87 14.01 -39.14
N ARG A 527 14.38 12.95 -38.51
CA ARG A 527 13.67 12.11 -37.54
C ARG A 527 14.50 11.98 -36.28
N LYS A 528 13.85 12.09 -35.12
CA LYS A 528 14.48 11.88 -33.80
C LYS A 528 13.56 11.08 -32.89
N GLY A 529 14.10 10.08 -32.22
CA GLY A 529 13.37 9.19 -31.32
C GLY A 529 13.79 9.34 -29.87
N LEU A 530 12.86 9.09 -28.96
CA LEU A 530 13.07 8.94 -27.53
C LEU A 530 12.57 7.57 -27.08
N LEU A 531 13.29 6.94 -26.17
CA LEU A 531 12.97 5.62 -25.63
C LEU A 531 13.16 5.59 -24.13
N THR A 532 12.21 5.02 -23.40
CA THR A 532 12.33 4.76 -21.96
C THR A 532 11.96 3.31 -21.64
N ARG A 533 12.54 2.74 -20.58
CA ARG A 533 12.24 1.39 -20.09
C ARG A 533 12.09 1.39 -18.58
N TYR A 534 10.97 0.88 -18.10
CA TYR A 534 10.69 0.76 -16.67
C TYR A 534 9.68 -0.35 -16.40
N ALA A 535 9.66 -0.83 -15.15
CA ALA A 535 8.62 -1.70 -14.62
C ALA A 535 7.79 -0.95 -13.57
N LYS A 536 6.55 -1.40 -13.38
CA LYS A 536 5.61 -0.83 -12.41
C LYS A 536 4.79 -1.97 -11.81
N LYS A 537 4.60 -2.00 -10.49
CA LYS A 537 3.82 -3.06 -9.82
C LYS A 537 3.29 -2.58 -8.47
N VAL A 538 2.04 -2.92 -8.15
CA VAL A 538 1.50 -2.80 -6.78
C VAL A 538 1.90 -4.05 -6.01
N VAL A 539 2.55 -3.83 -4.87
CA VAL A 539 3.08 -4.87 -3.98
C VAL A 539 2.22 -4.98 -2.72
N ARG A 540 1.53 -3.91 -2.28
CA ARG A 540 0.57 -3.95 -1.17
C ARG A 540 -0.62 -3.03 -1.48
N PRO A 541 -1.73 -3.58 -2.00
CA PRO A 541 -2.89 -2.79 -2.43
C PRO A 541 -3.66 -2.14 -1.27
N GLU A 542 -3.53 -2.68 -0.07
CA GLU A 542 -4.13 -2.16 1.18
C GLU A 542 -3.62 -0.77 1.62
N PHE A 543 -2.56 -0.26 1.01
CA PHE A 543 -2.04 1.09 1.25
C PHE A 543 -2.90 2.17 0.55
N TYR A 544 -3.81 1.76 -0.33
CA TYR A 544 -4.60 2.64 -1.19
C TYR A 544 -6.10 2.38 -1.02
N GLY A 545 -6.88 3.44 -0.91
CA GLY A 545 -8.34 3.40 -0.81
C GLY A 545 -9.01 4.45 -1.69
N LYS A 546 -10.30 4.25 -2.00
CA LYS A 546 -11.07 5.10 -2.90
C LYS A 546 -12.25 5.75 -2.18
N ILE A 547 -12.54 7.01 -2.53
CA ILE A 547 -13.80 7.67 -2.20
C ILE A 547 -14.49 8.08 -3.48
N PHE A 548 -15.69 7.56 -3.71
CA PHE A 548 -16.55 7.97 -4.80
C PHE A 548 -17.35 9.20 -4.40
N VAL A 549 -17.33 10.22 -5.25
CA VAL A 549 -18.04 11.47 -5.04
C VAL A 549 -19.18 11.59 -6.07
N ASN A 550 -20.39 11.89 -5.60
CA ASN A 550 -21.55 12.17 -6.46
C ASN A 550 -22.03 13.61 -6.26
N GLY A 551 -22.87 14.11 -7.19
CA GLY A 551 -23.52 15.42 -7.06
C GLY A 551 -22.64 16.62 -7.44
N LEU A 552 -21.51 16.41 -8.12
CA LEU A 552 -20.59 17.51 -8.48
C LEU A 552 -21.18 18.52 -9.49
N ASN A 553 -22.28 18.16 -10.17
CA ASN A 553 -22.98 19.04 -11.11
C ASN A 553 -23.78 20.15 -10.42
N THR A 554 -23.99 20.07 -9.10
CA THR A 554 -24.78 21.05 -8.35
C THR A 554 -23.92 22.16 -7.71
N LEU A 555 -22.63 22.20 -8.02
CA LEU A 555 -21.64 23.15 -7.48
C LEU A 555 -21.49 24.41 -8.34
#